data_AF-A0AAP9DH72-F1
#
_entry.id   AF-A0AAP9DH72-F1
#
_cell.length_a   1.000
_cell.length_b   1.000
_cell.length_c   1.000
_cell.angle_alpha   90.00
_cell.angle_beta   90.00
_cell.angle_gamma   90.00
#
_symmetry.space_group_name_H-M   'P 1'
#
loop_
_entity.id
_entity.type
_entity.pdbx_description
1 polymer ?
#
loop_
_entity_poly.entity_id
_entity_poly.type
_entity_poly.pdbx_seq_one_letter_code
_entity_poly.pdbx_strand_id
1 'polypeptide(L)'
;MKLTMYELENNRQTQERGENHLYDSDCPDMLPEQDPELPPKEDAFYDKVFVCGKSELSRRELESLPEPFDTCHVTDEQMEQIVFETEMETRDRLRLGDNESIDFDDDRHSEVWWEEMEKTVVRHGIPYYEDE
;
A
#
# COMPACT_ATOMS: atom_id res chain seq x y z
N MET A 1 3.55 40.37 -22.07
CA MET A 1 4.04 39.14 -21.42
C MET A 1 5.35 38.77 -22.10
N LYS A 2 6.42 38.67 -21.32
CA LYS A 2 7.80 38.38 -21.76
C LYS A 2 8.04 36.88 -21.69
N LEU A 3 8.59 36.28 -22.75
CA LEU A 3 9.43 35.09 -22.65
C LEU A 3 10.63 35.34 -23.56
N THR A 4 11.76 35.71 -22.96
CA THR A 4 13.04 35.97 -23.63
C THR A 4 14.01 34.86 -23.26
N MET A 5 14.38 34.04 -24.25
CA MET A 5 15.36 32.95 -24.17
C MET A 5 16.71 33.40 -24.75
N TYR A 6 17.38 34.33 -24.07
CA TYR A 6 18.72 34.87 -24.36
C TYR A 6 19.18 35.48 -23.03
N GLU A 7 20.32 35.20 -22.38
CA GLU A 7 21.66 34.69 -22.71
C GLU A 7 22.34 34.19 -21.42
N LEU A 8 23.30 33.26 -21.52
CA LEU A 8 24.66 33.37 -20.95
C LEU A 8 25.48 32.12 -21.37
N GLU A 9 26.07 32.11 -22.55
CA GLU A 9 27.49 32.43 -22.80
C GLU A 9 28.51 31.39 -22.30
N ASN A 10 29.11 30.72 -23.30
CA ASN A 10 30.56 30.80 -23.61
C ASN A 10 31.52 29.80 -22.94
N ASN A 11 31.98 28.80 -23.72
CA ASN A 11 33.41 28.46 -23.93
C ASN A 11 33.52 27.34 -25.01
N ARG A 12 33.79 27.66 -26.27
CA ARG A 12 35.12 27.68 -26.96
C ARG A 12 35.88 26.33 -26.98
N GLN A 13 36.02 25.78 -28.21
CA GLN A 13 37.08 24.87 -28.73
C GLN A 13 37.23 23.51 -28.01
N THR A 14 37.25 22.35 -28.68
CA THR A 14 38.29 21.89 -29.61
C THR A 14 37.79 20.76 -30.52
N GLN A 15 38.25 20.77 -31.76
CA GLN A 15 38.33 19.58 -32.61
C GLN A 15 39.60 18.82 -32.20
N GLU A 16 39.49 17.58 -31.70
CA GLU A 16 40.59 16.63 -31.84
C GLU A 16 40.10 15.18 -31.96
N ARG A 17 40.78 14.51 -32.88
CA ARG A 17 40.65 13.16 -33.39
C ARG A 17 41.41 12.23 -32.43
N GLY A 18 40.77 11.17 -31.95
CA GLY A 18 41.41 10.11 -31.17
C GLY A 18 40.40 9.00 -30.91
N GLU A 19 40.26 8.07 -31.85
CA GLU A 19 40.74 6.69 -31.74
C GLU A 19 39.74 5.76 -31.05
N ASN A 20 39.27 4.79 -31.85
CA ASN A 20 38.46 3.65 -31.43
C ASN A 20 39.05 2.99 -30.18
N HIS A 21 38.31 2.99 -29.08
CA HIS A 21 38.53 2.03 -28.00
C HIS A 21 37.29 1.16 -27.83
N LEU A 22 37.45 -0.05 -28.35
CA LEU A 22 36.87 -1.33 -27.97
C LEU A 22 35.77 -1.26 -26.90
N TYR A 23 34.53 -1.55 -27.31
CA TYR A 23 33.42 -1.84 -26.42
C TYR A 23 33.68 -3.23 -25.81
N ASP A 24 34.47 -3.28 -24.74
CA ASP A 24 34.52 -4.48 -23.89
C ASP A 24 33.23 -4.49 -23.07
N SER A 25 32.28 -5.28 -23.56
CA SER A 25 31.05 -5.65 -22.88
C SER A 25 31.36 -6.47 -21.64
N ASP A 26 31.61 -5.79 -20.53
CA ASP A 26 31.20 -6.28 -19.23
C ASP A 26 29.93 -5.52 -18.87
N CYS A 27 28.77 -6.10 -19.18
CA CYS A 27 27.54 -5.71 -18.48
C CYS A 27 27.79 -6.08 -17.02
N PRO A 28 28.00 -5.12 -16.09
CA PRO A 28 27.91 -5.48 -14.69
C PRO A 28 26.51 -6.07 -14.50
N ASP A 29 26.46 -7.27 -13.92
CA ASP A 29 25.23 -7.93 -13.49
C ASP A 29 24.23 -6.87 -13.07
N MET A 30 23.06 -6.86 -13.71
CA MET A 30 21.91 -6.16 -13.19
C MET A 30 21.73 -6.69 -11.76
N LEU A 31 22.25 -5.94 -10.78
CA LEU A 31 21.83 -6.08 -9.40
C LEU A 31 20.31 -6.14 -9.47
N PRO A 32 19.64 -7.12 -8.83
CA PRO A 32 18.20 -7.09 -8.77
C PRO A 32 17.83 -5.67 -8.33
N GLU A 33 16.93 -5.03 -9.09
CA GLU A 33 16.35 -3.76 -8.68
C GLU A 33 15.80 -4.03 -7.28
N GLN A 34 16.57 -3.63 -6.26
CA GLN A 34 16.11 -3.68 -4.89
C GLN A 34 14.95 -2.70 -4.89
N ASP A 35 13.75 -3.26 -4.85
CA ASP A 35 12.54 -2.51 -4.56
C ASP A 35 12.89 -1.57 -3.41
N PRO A 36 12.63 -0.25 -3.50
CA PRO A 36 13.11 0.68 -2.49
C PRO A 36 12.66 0.18 -1.12
N GLU A 37 13.61 -0.29 -0.30
CA GLU A 37 13.32 -0.73 1.08
C GLU A 37 12.69 0.48 1.77
N LEU A 38 11.36 0.44 1.90
CA LEU A 38 10.63 1.44 2.65
C LEU A 38 11.25 1.45 4.06
N PRO A 39 11.49 2.63 4.64
CA PRO A 39 12.05 2.70 5.98
C PRO A 39 11.17 1.83 6.89
N PRO A 40 11.77 0.95 7.72
CA PRO A 40 11.00 0.04 8.56
C PRO A 40 10.05 0.90 9.39
N LYS A 41 8.75 0.76 9.14
CA LYS A 41 7.75 1.45 9.94
C LYS A 41 7.80 0.86 11.34
N GLU A 42 7.66 1.73 12.33
CA GLU A 42 7.66 1.31 13.74
C GLU A 42 6.51 0.32 13.98
N ASP A 43 6.71 -0.65 14.88
CA ASP A 43 5.66 -1.60 15.26
C ASP A 43 4.36 -0.89 15.66
N ALA A 44 4.45 0.28 16.28
CA ALA A 44 3.30 1.11 16.64
C ALA A 44 2.40 1.53 15.46
N PHE A 45 2.93 1.57 14.23
CA PHE A 45 2.14 1.83 13.02
C PHE A 45 1.27 0.62 12.63
N TYR A 46 1.86 -0.58 12.70
CA TYR A 46 1.19 -1.83 12.32
C TYR A 46 0.28 -2.37 13.43
N ASP A 47 0.68 -2.18 14.69
CA ASP A 47 -0.05 -2.56 15.90
C ASP A 47 -1.18 -1.60 16.25
N LYS A 48 -1.32 -0.50 15.50
CA LYS A 48 -2.42 0.43 15.72
C LYS A 48 -3.74 -0.29 15.44
N VAL A 49 -4.54 -0.46 16.50
CA VAL A 49 -5.86 -1.06 16.44
C VAL A 49 -6.89 0.03 16.12
N PHE A 50 -7.69 -0.21 15.10
CA PHE A 50 -8.83 0.59 14.70
C PHE A 50 -10.11 -0.11 15.13
N VAL A 51 -11.01 0.61 15.80
CA VAL A 51 -12.18 0.02 16.45
C VAL A 51 -13.46 0.66 15.93
N CYS A 52 -14.44 -0.17 15.55
CA CYS A 52 -15.81 0.25 15.26
C CYS A 52 -16.79 -0.74 15.90
N GLY A 53 -17.56 -0.30 16.90
CA GLY A 53 -18.47 -1.18 17.61
C GLY A 53 -17.74 -2.27 18.39
N LYS A 54 -17.91 -3.54 17.98
CA LYS A 54 -17.11 -4.68 18.47
C LYS A 54 -16.04 -5.14 17.49
N SER A 55 -16.02 -4.58 16.29
CA SER A 55 -15.02 -4.90 15.28
C SER A 55 -13.75 -4.14 15.57
N GLU A 56 -12.65 -4.88 15.60
CA GLU A 56 -11.30 -4.36 15.78
C GLU A 56 -10.45 -4.89 14.63
N LEU A 57 -9.63 -4.03 14.04
CA LEU A 57 -8.73 -4.40 12.97
C LEU A 57 -7.45 -3.58 13.08
N SER A 58 -6.33 -4.24 12.92
CA SER A 58 -5.01 -3.63 12.80
C SER A 58 -4.43 -3.85 11.42
N ARG A 59 -3.45 -3.03 11.05
CA ARG A 59 -2.69 -3.26 9.81
C ARG A 59 -1.92 -4.58 9.86
N ARG A 60 -1.40 -4.94 11.04
CA ARG A 60 -0.72 -6.22 11.24
C ARG A 60 -1.63 -7.40 10.91
N GLU A 61 -2.91 -7.35 11.26
CA GLU A 61 -3.85 -8.42 10.93
C GLU A 61 -4.02 -8.58 9.41
N LEU A 62 -4.17 -7.47 8.68
CA LEU A 62 -4.23 -7.48 7.21
C LEU A 62 -2.95 -8.04 6.56
N GLU A 63 -1.79 -7.76 7.15
CA GLU A 63 -0.49 -8.25 6.69
C GLU A 63 -0.13 -9.65 7.22
N SER A 64 -0.91 -10.19 8.15
CA SER A 64 -0.73 -11.55 8.69
C SER A 64 -1.63 -12.58 8.00
N LEU A 65 -2.47 -12.14 7.06
CA LEU A 65 -3.31 -13.04 6.27
C LEU A 65 -2.43 -13.91 5.35
N PRO A 66 -2.94 -15.10 4.95
CA PRO A 66 -2.25 -15.95 3.96
C PRO A 66 -1.95 -15.20 2.66
N GLU A 67 -2.85 -14.30 2.27
CA GLU A 67 -2.69 -13.34 1.18
C GLU A 67 -2.63 -11.94 1.81
N PRO A 68 -1.43 -11.44 2.15
CA PRO A 68 -1.29 -10.22 2.91
C PRO A 68 -1.55 -8.98 2.04
N PHE A 69 -2.19 -7.97 2.62
CA PHE A 69 -2.41 -6.68 1.96
C PHE A 69 -1.25 -5.72 2.20
N ASP A 70 -0.87 -4.94 1.17
CA ASP A 70 0.11 -3.87 1.36
C ASP A 70 -0.54 -2.66 2.02
N THR A 71 -0.47 -2.60 3.35
CA THR A 71 -1.00 -1.46 4.11
C THR A 71 0.01 -0.32 4.25
N CYS A 72 1.18 -0.42 3.62
CA CYS A 72 2.29 0.48 3.85
C CYS A 72 1.96 1.93 3.41
N HIS A 73 1.09 2.09 2.42
CA HIS A 73 0.64 3.39 1.91
C HIS A 73 -0.72 3.83 2.47
N VAL A 74 -1.33 3.03 3.35
CA VAL A 74 -2.68 3.25 3.86
C VAL A 74 -2.64 4.18 5.07
N THR A 75 -3.37 5.30 4.99
CA THR A 75 -3.44 6.26 6.08
C THR A 75 -4.32 5.75 7.23
N ASP A 76 -4.15 6.31 8.42
CA ASP A 76 -5.00 5.97 9.57
C ASP A 76 -6.48 6.26 9.29
N GLU A 77 -6.77 7.36 8.60
CA GLU A 77 -8.15 7.71 8.20
C GLU A 77 -8.75 6.66 7.24
N GLN A 78 -7.96 6.14 6.29
CA GLN A 78 -8.41 5.07 5.42
C GLN A 78 -8.68 3.77 6.20
N MET A 79 -7.80 3.41 7.14
CA MET A 79 -8.05 2.26 8.01
C MET A 79 -9.33 2.43 8.85
N GLU A 80 -9.55 3.62 9.41
CA GLU A 80 -10.80 3.92 10.15
C GLU A 80 -12.04 3.76 9.27
N GLN A 81 -11.98 4.23 8.01
CA GLN A 81 -13.07 4.05 7.05
C GLN A 81 -13.29 2.59 6.69
N ILE A 82 -12.22 1.82 6.47
CA ILE A 82 -12.32 0.38 6.16
C ILE A 82 -13.04 -0.35 7.29
N VAL A 83 -12.64 -0.14 8.55
CA VAL A 83 -13.29 -0.80 9.69
C VAL A 83 -14.75 -0.36 9.83
N PHE A 84 -15.04 0.92 9.66
CA PHE A 84 -16.39 1.45 9.73
C PHE A 84 -17.30 0.88 8.63
N GLU A 85 -16.85 0.92 7.37
CA GLU A 85 -17.60 0.40 6.23
C GLU A 85 -17.82 -1.11 6.36
N THR A 86 -16.78 -1.85 6.75
CA THR A 86 -16.87 -3.31 7.00
C THR A 86 -17.92 -3.64 8.06
N GLU A 87 -17.91 -2.92 9.19
CA GLU A 87 -18.90 -3.08 10.26
C GLU A 87 -20.32 -2.82 9.71
N MET A 88 -20.52 -1.74 8.97
CA MET A 88 -21.84 -1.36 8.43
C MET A 88 -22.36 -2.36 7.39
N GLU A 89 -21.54 -2.76 6.43
CA GLU A 89 -21.91 -3.70 5.37
C GLU A 89 -22.20 -5.09 5.97
N THR A 90 -21.39 -5.54 6.94
CA THR A 90 -21.62 -6.80 7.65
C THR A 90 -22.94 -6.78 8.41
N ARG A 91 -23.23 -5.68 9.12
CA ARG A 91 -24.49 -5.52 9.86
C ARG A 91 -25.70 -5.52 8.92
N ASP A 92 -25.62 -4.84 7.77
CA ASP A 92 -26.68 -4.84 6.77
C ASP A 92 -26.92 -6.25 6.23
N ARG A 93 -25.84 -6.96 5.87
CA ARG A 93 -25.90 -8.33 5.33
C ARG A 93 -26.44 -9.34 6.34
N LEU A 94 -26.08 -9.20 7.62
CA LEU A 94 -26.60 -10.02 8.72
C LEU A 94 -27.98 -9.56 9.23
N ARG A 95 -28.48 -8.40 8.76
CA ARG A 95 -29.72 -7.75 9.20
C ARG A 95 -29.75 -7.47 10.70
N LEU A 96 -28.62 -7.04 11.26
CA LEU A 96 -28.48 -6.69 12.66
C LEU A 96 -29.12 -5.34 12.95
N GLY A 97 -29.92 -5.27 14.02
CA GLY A 97 -30.47 -4.02 14.52
C GLY A 97 -29.42 -3.15 15.21
N ASP A 98 -29.74 -1.88 15.46
CA ASP A 98 -28.83 -0.89 16.07
C ASP A 98 -28.24 -1.31 17.43
N ASN A 99 -28.90 -2.21 18.15
CA ASN A 99 -28.45 -2.73 19.45
C ASN A 99 -27.77 -4.10 19.39
N GLU A 100 -27.73 -4.73 18.22
CA GLU A 100 -27.09 -6.02 18.02
C GLU A 100 -25.66 -5.79 17.54
N SER A 101 -24.70 -6.48 18.13
CA SER A 101 -23.29 -6.44 17.71
C SER A 101 -22.96 -7.65 16.84
N ILE A 102 -21.93 -7.52 16.01
CA ILE A 102 -21.29 -8.67 15.38
C ILE A 102 -20.74 -9.58 16.49
N ASP A 103 -20.89 -10.89 16.31
CA ASP A 103 -20.51 -11.92 17.28
C ASP A 103 -19.43 -12.78 16.64
N PHE A 104 -18.17 -12.56 16.99
CA PHE A 104 -17.05 -13.29 16.39
C PHE A 104 -16.94 -14.75 16.87
N ASP A 105 -17.69 -15.14 17.91
CA ASP A 105 -17.80 -16.55 18.32
C ASP A 105 -18.80 -17.33 17.42
N ASP A 106 -19.61 -16.64 16.61
CA ASP A 106 -20.47 -17.25 15.59
C ASP A 106 -19.73 -17.28 14.24
N ASP A 107 -19.46 -18.49 13.75
CA ASP A 107 -18.76 -18.72 12.48
C ASP A 107 -19.39 -17.95 11.31
N ARG A 108 -20.73 -17.82 11.27
CA ARG A 108 -21.43 -17.11 10.18
C ARG A 108 -21.18 -15.60 10.26
N HIS A 109 -21.16 -15.05 11.45
CA HIS A 109 -20.88 -13.62 11.65
C HIS A 109 -19.42 -13.31 11.30
N SER A 110 -18.50 -14.14 11.77
CA SER A 110 -17.07 -14.04 11.47
C SER A 110 -16.78 -14.17 9.96
N GLU A 111 -17.34 -15.18 9.29
CA GLU A 111 -17.18 -15.39 7.85
C GLU A 111 -17.69 -14.19 7.03
N VAL A 112 -18.89 -13.70 7.34
CA VAL A 112 -19.44 -12.52 6.63
C VAL A 112 -18.58 -11.29 6.89
N TRP A 113 -18.09 -11.11 8.11
CA TRP A 113 -17.24 -9.97 8.44
C TRP A 113 -15.93 -9.97 7.65
N TRP A 114 -15.23 -11.10 7.59
CA TRP A 114 -13.99 -11.21 6.82
C TRP A 114 -14.22 -11.03 5.32
N GLU A 115 -15.33 -11.53 4.77
CA GLU A 115 -15.68 -11.34 3.36
C GLU A 115 -15.96 -9.86 3.02
N GLU A 116 -16.67 -9.13 3.89
CA GLU A 116 -16.92 -7.69 3.69
C GLU A 116 -15.67 -6.85 3.93
N MET A 117 -14.80 -7.26 4.85
CA MET A 117 -13.51 -6.64 5.10
C MET A 117 -12.67 -6.66 3.82
N GLU A 118 -12.50 -7.85 3.23
CA GLU A 118 -11.69 -8.04 2.02
C GLU A 118 -12.21 -7.17 0.86
N LYS A 119 -13.53 -7.19 0.61
CA LYS A 119 -14.16 -6.35 -0.41
C LYS A 119 -13.92 -4.87 -0.16
N THR A 120 -13.99 -4.44 1.09
CA THR A 120 -13.79 -3.05 1.48
C THR A 120 -12.34 -2.63 1.25
N VAL A 121 -11.37 -3.44 1.70
CA VAL A 121 -9.93 -3.20 1.46
C VAL A 121 -9.62 -3.08 -0.03
N VAL A 122 -10.14 -4.00 -0.86
CA VAL A 122 -10.01 -3.95 -2.33
C VAL A 122 -10.71 -2.72 -2.92
N ARG A 123 -11.88 -2.32 -2.41
CA ARG A 123 -12.62 -1.11 -2.83
C ARG A 123 -11.84 0.17 -2.55
N HIS A 124 -11.07 0.21 -1.46
CA HIS A 124 -10.17 1.31 -1.12
C HIS A 124 -8.88 1.30 -1.96
N GLY A 125 -8.68 0.28 -2.81
CA GLY A 125 -7.55 0.18 -3.73
C GLY A 125 -6.26 -0.29 -3.07
N ILE A 126 -6.37 -1.01 -1.96
CA ILE A 126 -5.22 -1.61 -1.27
C ILE A 126 -4.86 -2.91 -2.00
N PRO A 127 -3.66 -3.01 -2.60
CA PRO A 127 -3.25 -4.22 -3.30
C PRO A 127 -2.85 -5.32 -2.32
N TYR A 128 -2.87 -6.56 -2.79
CA TYR A 128 -2.18 -7.66 -2.13
C TYR A 128 -0.67 -7.51 -2.38
N TYR A 129 0.18 -8.03 -1.50
CA TYR A 129 1.58 -8.23 -1.84
C TYR A 129 1.65 -9.17 -3.05
N GLU A 130 2.43 -8.80 -4.08
CA GLU A 130 2.66 -9.71 -5.19
C GLU A 130 3.57 -10.86 -4.71
N ASP A 131 3.09 -12.09 -4.85
CA ASP A 131 3.94 -13.28 -4.67
C ASP A 131 5.05 -13.24 -5.73
N GLU A 132 6.30 -13.12 -5.28
CA GLU A 132 7.53 -13.07 -6.11
C GLU A 132 7.77 -14.37 -6.91
#